data_AF-A0AAW2Z2K6-F1
#
_entry.id   AF-A0AAW2Z2K6-F1
#
_cell.length_a   1.000
_cell.length_b   1.000
_cell.length_c   1.000
_cell.angle_alpha   90.00
_cell.angle_beta   90.00
_cell.angle_gamma   90.00
#
_symmetry.space_group_name_H-M   'P 1'
#
loop_
_entity.id
_entity.type
_entity.pdbx_description
1 polymer ?
#
loop_
_entity_poly.entity_id
_entity_poly.type
_entity_poly.pdbx_seq_one_letter_code
_entity_poly.pdbx_strand_id
1 'polypeptide(L)'
;MKTIIVLLALFALSALSQKCPATAKDILGPYYQPGAPVRDNIVCTNTPASDRLYVTGQLTDTNCRPIPRATLDIWHADERGEYSPGASGKNFECRSKITTDENGNYKFLTIFPGRYDDNGYRPAHIHFTITGEKSPVKFDTFTTQLYFNKDYYLHPRDSCKRCGSGHASLVAEVVHLDDIKTYVGKWDIHLNTTSSANDFEFEDASGNYREAKDSIMPKDDLITRLMKQIIELRKRQ
;
A
#
# COMPACT_ATOMS: atom_id res chain seq x y z
N MET A 1 -12.84 0.71 68.02
CA MET A 1 -13.38 0.00 66.83
C MET A 1 -13.91 1.02 65.83
N LYS A 2 -13.28 1.14 64.66
CA LYS A 2 -13.92 1.44 63.37
C LYS A 2 -12.85 1.30 62.29
N THR A 3 -12.87 0.13 61.66
CA THR A 3 -12.02 -0.31 60.55
C THR A 3 -12.33 0.55 59.33
N ILE A 4 -11.33 1.25 58.79
CA ILE A 4 -11.41 1.91 57.48
C ILE A 4 -10.94 0.88 56.46
N ILE A 5 -11.88 0.33 55.69
CA ILE A 5 -11.61 -0.55 54.57
C ILE A 5 -11.22 0.32 53.37
N VAL A 6 -10.01 0.06 52.86
CA VAL A 6 -9.47 0.60 51.61
C VAL A 6 -10.22 -0.02 50.44
N LEU A 7 -10.87 0.79 49.59
CA LEU A 7 -11.25 0.38 48.23
C LEU A 7 -10.36 1.14 47.24
N LEU A 8 -9.22 0.54 46.88
CA LEU A 8 -8.54 0.86 45.64
C LEU A 8 -9.34 0.21 44.52
N ALA A 9 -10.12 1.00 43.77
CA ALA A 9 -10.69 0.56 42.51
C ALA A 9 -9.56 0.50 41.47
N LEU A 10 -9.01 -0.69 41.21
CA LEU A 10 -8.21 -0.93 40.02
C LEU A 10 -9.14 -0.84 38.79
N PHE A 11 -9.16 0.32 38.15
CA PHE A 11 -9.64 0.43 36.77
C PHE A 11 -8.57 -0.18 35.86
N ALA A 12 -8.67 -1.48 35.59
CA ALA A 12 -8.04 -2.05 34.42
C ALA A 12 -8.82 -1.55 33.19
N LEU A 13 -8.37 -0.44 32.57
CA LEU A 13 -8.77 -0.14 31.21
C LEU A 13 -8.21 -1.24 30.33
N SER A 14 -9.02 -2.22 29.96
CA SER A 14 -8.73 -3.06 28.80
C SER A 14 -8.75 -2.14 27.57
N ALA A 15 -7.57 -1.70 27.12
CA ALA A 15 -7.43 -1.15 25.79
C ALA A 15 -7.93 -2.23 24.82
N LEU A 16 -9.04 -1.95 24.14
CA LEU A 16 -9.50 -2.80 23.04
C LEU A 16 -8.32 -2.94 22.08
N SER A 17 -7.80 -4.16 21.92
CA SER A 17 -6.76 -4.43 20.93
C SER A 17 -7.36 -4.17 19.56
N GLN A 18 -6.99 -3.03 18.97
CA GLN A 18 -7.39 -2.67 17.63
C GLN A 18 -6.90 -3.75 16.67
N LYS A 19 -7.81 -4.27 15.86
CA LYS A 19 -7.51 -5.29 14.84
C LYS A 19 -7.60 -4.65 13.47
N CYS A 20 -6.63 -5.00 12.64
CA CYS A 20 -6.58 -4.62 11.24
C CYS A 20 -6.94 -5.87 10.42
N PRO A 21 -8.09 -5.90 9.73
CA PRO A 21 -8.49 -7.05 8.92
C PRO A 21 -7.43 -7.36 7.86
N ALA A 22 -7.05 -8.62 7.74
CA ALA A 22 -6.02 -9.03 6.79
C ALA A 22 -6.40 -8.67 5.34
N THR A 23 -5.44 -8.14 4.59
CA THR A 23 -5.61 -7.88 3.15
C THR A 23 -5.69 -9.22 2.41
N ALA A 24 -6.64 -9.33 1.48
CA ALA A 24 -6.76 -10.51 0.64
C ALA A 24 -5.52 -10.69 -0.26
N LYS A 25 -5.18 -11.95 -0.56
CA LYS A 25 -4.23 -12.27 -1.63
C LYS A 25 -4.92 -12.15 -2.98
N ASP A 26 -4.11 -11.92 -4.01
CA ASP A 26 -4.55 -12.00 -5.41
C ASP A 26 -3.44 -12.64 -6.25
N ILE A 27 -3.72 -12.94 -7.50
CA ILE A 27 -2.83 -13.64 -8.40
C ILE A 27 -1.61 -12.78 -8.76
N LEU A 28 -0.47 -13.43 -9.03
CA LEU A 28 0.72 -12.76 -9.58
C LEU A 28 0.48 -12.17 -10.98
N GLY A 29 -0.39 -12.82 -11.76
CA GLY A 29 -0.55 -12.49 -13.18
C GLY A 29 0.67 -12.92 -14.02
N PRO A 30 0.57 -12.81 -15.35
CA PRO A 30 1.59 -13.35 -16.25
C PRO A 30 2.75 -12.38 -16.51
N TYR A 31 2.63 -11.11 -16.11
CA TYR A 31 3.57 -10.04 -16.48
C TYR A 31 4.60 -9.70 -15.41
N TYR A 32 4.73 -10.48 -14.34
CA TYR A 32 5.77 -10.24 -13.34
C TYR A 32 7.16 -10.41 -13.95
N GLN A 33 8.07 -9.47 -13.64
CA GLN A 33 9.47 -9.52 -14.05
C GLN A 33 10.38 -9.22 -12.84
N PRO A 34 11.29 -10.14 -12.49
CA PRO A 34 12.23 -9.88 -11.40
C PRO A 34 13.28 -8.84 -11.78
N GLY A 35 13.88 -8.20 -10.77
CA GLY A 35 15.02 -7.30 -10.94
C GLY A 35 14.66 -5.83 -11.17
N ALA A 36 13.41 -5.44 -10.90
CA ALA A 36 13.00 -4.04 -10.98
C ALA A 36 13.88 -3.15 -10.08
N PRO A 37 14.21 -1.92 -10.53
CA PRO A 37 15.05 -1.00 -9.77
C PRO A 37 14.30 -0.46 -8.54
N VAL A 38 15.06 0.04 -7.57
CA VAL A 38 14.49 0.71 -6.38
C VAL A 38 14.30 2.20 -6.68
N ARG A 39 13.05 2.67 -6.75
CA ARG A 39 12.68 4.09 -6.94
C ARG A 39 11.23 4.32 -6.49
N ASP A 40 10.94 5.48 -5.91
CA ASP A 40 9.57 5.85 -5.52
C ASP A 40 8.81 6.60 -6.63
N ASN A 41 9.49 7.01 -7.69
CA ASN A 41 8.89 7.51 -8.92
C ASN A 41 8.90 6.43 -10.01
N ILE A 42 7.74 5.83 -10.23
CA ILE A 42 7.49 4.65 -11.09
C ILE A 42 6.82 5.05 -12.42
N VAL A 43 6.66 6.35 -12.69
CA VAL A 43 6.09 6.86 -13.95
C VAL A 43 6.73 6.16 -15.16
N CYS A 44 5.89 5.50 -15.98
CA CYS A 44 6.32 4.72 -17.15
C CYS A 44 6.44 5.55 -18.41
N THR A 45 5.52 6.50 -18.60
CA THR A 45 5.44 7.30 -19.82
C THR A 45 5.60 8.77 -19.43
N ASN A 46 6.40 9.49 -20.23
CA ASN A 46 6.43 10.95 -20.19
C ASN A 46 5.29 11.55 -21.03
N THR A 47 4.22 10.79 -21.30
CA THR A 47 3.07 11.31 -22.04
C THR A 47 2.35 12.36 -21.18
N PRO A 48 2.24 13.62 -21.64
CA PRO A 48 1.54 14.67 -20.88
C PRO A 48 0.03 14.41 -20.70
N ALA A 49 -0.50 13.41 -21.40
CA ALA A 49 -1.91 13.05 -21.39
C ALA A 49 -2.30 12.12 -20.23
N SER A 50 -1.34 11.41 -19.61
CA SER A 50 -1.65 10.45 -18.55
C SER A 50 -1.77 11.15 -17.20
N ASP A 51 -2.92 10.99 -16.55
CA ASP A 51 -3.09 11.43 -15.17
C ASP A 51 -2.06 10.72 -14.29
N ARG A 52 -1.45 11.50 -13.38
CA ARG A 52 -0.55 10.92 -12.37
C ARG A 52 -1.38 10.21 -11.32
N LEU A 53 -0.76 9.27 -10.63
CA LEU A 53 -1.35 8.59 -9.49
C LEU A 53 -0.34 8.60 -8.34
N TYR A 54 -0.72 9.21 -7.23
CA TYR A 54 0.04 9.18 -6.00
C TYR A 54 -0.61 8.22 -5.01
N VAL A 55 0.10 7.15 -4.67
CA VAL A 55 -0.38 6.12 -3.75
C VAL A 55 0.43 6.21 -2.47
N THR A 56 -0.28 6.19 -1.34
CA THR A 56 0.29 6.09 0.00
C THR A 56 -0.35 4.94 0.77
N GLY A 57 0.31 4.44 1.79
CA GLY A 57 -0.27 3.44 2.67
C GLY A 57 0.67 3.06 3.79
N GLN A 58 0.17 2.24 4.70
CA GLN A 58 0.93 1.61 5.76
C GLN A 58 0.85 0.10 5.62
N LEU A 59 2.00 -0.57 5.74
CA LEU A 59 2.09 -2.01 5.90
C LEU A 59 2.12 -2.35 7.38
N THR A 60 1.17 -3.14 7.84
CA THR A 60 1.07 -3.58 9.24
C THR A 60 0.79 -5.07 9.33
N ASP A 61 0.87 -5.63 10.54
CA ASP A 61 0.25 -6.90 10.86
C ASP A 61 -1.26 -6.75 11.16
N THR A 62 -1.94 -7.86 11.49
CA THR A 62 -3.37 -7.86 11.86
C THR A 62 -3.68 -7.29 13.24
N ASN A 63 -2.67 -6.91 14.01
CA ASN A 63 -2.78 -6.14 15.25
C ASN A 63 -2.48 -4.65 15.02
N CYS A 64 -2.47 -4.20 13.77
CA CYS A 64 -2.16 -2.83 13.37
C CYS A 64 -0.75 -2.37 13.76
N ARG A 65 0.19 -3.30 13.96
CA ARG A 65 1.59 -2.95 14.25
C ARG A 65 2.37 -2.81 12.95
N PRO A 66 3.19 -1.77 12.81
CA PRO A 66 3.90 -1.49 11.57
C PRO A 66 4.89 -2.60 11.21
N ILE A 67 5.04 -2.88 9.92
CA ILE A 67 6.04 -3.79 9.37
C ILE A 67 7.08 -2.94 8.63
N PRO A 68 8.20 -2.59 9.27
CA PRO A 68 9.21 -1.74 8.66
C PRO A 68 10.14 -2.54 7.75
N ARG A 69 10.81 -1.85 6.82
CA ARG A 69 11.88 -2.42 5.96
C ARG A 69 11.44 -3.61 5.10
N ALA A 70 10.14 -3.80 4.90
CA ALA A 70 9.59 -4.71 3.90
C ALA A 70 9.75 -4.10 2.49
N THR A 71 10.07 -4.95 1.52
CA THR A 71 10.16 -4.56 0.10
C THR A 71 8.82 -4.82 -0.58
N LEU A 72 8.28 -3.80 -1.25
CA LEU A 72 7.11 -3.89 -2.13
C LEU A 72 7.63 -3.84 -3.57
N ASP A 73 7.54 -4.96 -4.29
CA ASP A 73 7.77 -5.04 -5.74
C ASP A 73 6.46 -4.75 -6.46
N ILE A 74 6.45 -3.72 -7.30
CA ILE A 74 5.27 -3.07 -7.85
C ILE A 74 5.35 -3.08 -9.37
N TRP A 75 4.27 -3.52 -10.04
CA TRP A 75 4.16 -3.43 -11.49
C TRP A 75 2.70 -3.19 -11.92
N HIS A 76 2.53 -2.47 -13.03
CA HIS A 76 1.22 -2.25 -13.64
C HIS A 76 1.37 -1.98 -15.15
N ALA A 77 0.24 -1.90 -15.85
CA ALA A 77 0.17 -1.50 -17.25
C ALA A 77 0.32 0.03 -17.41
N ASP A 78 0.72 0.47 -18.60
CA ASP A 78 0.68 1.89 -18.97
C ASP A 78 -0.76 2.44 -19.10
N GLU A 79 -0.93 3.69 -19.52
CA GLU A 79 -2.26 4.29 -19.70
C GLU A 79 -3.14 3.59 -20.76
N ARG A 80 -2.53 2.79 -21.63
CA ARG A 80 -3.21 2.05 -22.71
C ARG A 80 -3.55 0.62 -22.31
N GLY A 81 -3.13 0.17 -21.13
CA GLY A 81 -3.32 -1.22 -20.69
C GLY A 81 -2.20 -2.16 -21.13
N GLU A 82 -1.07 -1.63 -21.61
CA GLU A 82 0.07 -2.42 -22.07
C GLU A 82 1.14 -2.57 -20.98
N TYR A 83 1.65 -3.78 -20.80
CA TYR A 83 2.78 -4.04 -19.91
C TYR A 83 4.10 -3.94 -20.69
N SER A 84 5.14 -3.37 -20.08
CA SER A 84 6.47 -3.38 -20.71
C SER A 84 6.92 -4.83 -20.98
N PRO A 85 7.50 -5.10 -22.17
CA PRO A 85 7.84 -6.45 -22.60
C PRO A 85 8.89 -7.09 -21.69
N GLY A 86 8.58 -8.31 -21.26
CA GLY A 86 9.41 -9.08 -20.34
C GLY A 86 10.64 -9.73 -20.99
N ALA A 87 11.74 -9.75 -20.25
CA ALA A 87 12.94 -10.60 -20.40
C ALA A 87 13.84 -10.50 -21.64
N SER A 88 13.47 -9.86 -22.75
CA SER A 88 14.41 -9.67 -23.89
C SER A 88 15.16 -8.33 -23.87
N GLY A 89 14.75 -7.35 -23.05
CA GLY A 89 15.28 -5.98 -23.15
C GLY A 89 15.37 -5.15 -21.86
N LYS A 90 15.40 -5.76 -20.66
CA LYS A 90 15.52 -5.06 -19.34
C LYS A 90 14.73 -3.74 -19.23
N ASN A 91 13.50 -3.68 -19.77
CA ASN A 91 12.67 -2.49 -19.66
C ASN A 91 11.80 -2.58 -18.39
N PHE A 92 12.04 -1.66 -17.45
CA PHE A 92 11.32 -1.56 -16.17
C PHE A 92 10.37 -0.35 -16.10
N GLU A 93 9.80 0.05 -17.23
CA GLU A 93 8.65 0.95 -17.27
C GLU A 93 7.48 0.42 -16.43
N CYS A 94 6.82 1.30 -15.67
CA CYS A 94 5.76 0.98 -14.71
C CYS A 94 6.17 -0.06 -13.64
N ARG A 95 7.47 -0.30 -13.43
CA ARG A 95 7.98 -1.34 -12.53
C ARG A 95 9.01 -0.78 -11.57
N SER A 96 8.85 -1.06 -10.28
CA SER A 96 9.84 -0.68 -9.28
C SER A 96 9.68 -1.44 -7.97
N LYS A 97 10.72 -1.40 -7.16
CA LYS A 97 10.69 -1.77 -5.76
C LYS A 97 10.70 -0.52 -4.89
N ILE A 98 9.88 -0.50 -3.85
CA ILE A 98 9.98 0.46 -2.74
C ILE A 98 10.17 -0.28 -1.42
N THR A 99 10.68 0.42 -0.41
CA THR A 99 10.86 -0.13 0.93
C THR A 99 10.02 0.67 1.90
N THR A 100 9.31 -0.01 2.80
CA THR A 100 8.58 0.63 3.89
C THR A 100 9.54 1.30 4.89
N ASP A 101 9.14 2.45 5.41
CA ASP A 101 9.91 3.15 6.45
C ASP A 101 9.79 2.45 7.82
N GLU A 102 10.43 3.02 8.85
CA GLU A 102 10.42 2.47 10.21
C GLU A 102 9.02 2.42 10.86
N ASN A 103 8.06 3.18 10.32
CA ASN A 103 6.66 3.14 10.75
C ASN A 103 5.79 2.31 9.79
N GLY A 104 6.40 1.52 8.90
CA GLY A 104 5.69 0.70 7.91
C GLY A 104 5.07 1.51 6.78
N ASN A 105 5.31 2.82 6.67
CA ASN A 105 4.70 3.62 5.61
C ASN A 105 5.39 3.36 4.27
N TYR A 106 4.60 3.41 3.21
CA TYR A 106 5.08 3.40 1.85
C TYR A 106 4.37 4.48 1.03
N LYS A 107 5.04 4.94 -0.02
CA LYS A 107 4.49 5.90 -0.97
C LYS A 107 5.20 5.76 -2.30
N PHE A 108 4.48 6.02 -3.38
CA PHE A 108 5.05 6.09 -4.71
C PHE A 108 4.21 6.97 -5.63
N LEU A 109 4.88 7.56 -6.61
CA LEU A 109 4.27 8.30 -7.71
C LEU A 109 4.33 7.45 -8.97
N THR A 110 3.22 7.35 -9.69
CA THR A 110 3.15 6.71 -10.99
C THR A 110 2.13 7.40 -11.89
N ILE A 111 1.67 6.75 -12.96
CA ILE A 111 0.50 7.12 -13.75
C ILE A 111 -0.71 6.27 -13.34
N PHE A 112 -1.91 6.78 -13.56
CA PHE A 112 -3.11 5.96 -13.43
C PHE A 112 -3.11 4.88 -14.52
N PRO A 113 -3.15 3.58 -14.18
CA PRO A 113 -3.01 2.52 -15.18
C PRO A 113 -4.25 2.42 -16.06
N GLY A 114 -4.03 2.09 -17.33
CA GLY A 114 -5.07 1.70 -18.26
C GLY A 114 -5.64 0.33 -17.92
N ARG A 115 -6.78 0.01 -18.55
CA ARG A 115 -7.40 -1.31 -18.46
C ARG A 115 -6.75 -2.24 -19.45
N TYR A 116 -6.19 -3.32 -18.95
CA TYR A 116 -5.60 -4.39 -19.75
C TYR A 116 -6.70 -5.34 -20.25
N ASP A 117 -6.61 -5.73 -21.52
CA ASP A 117 -7.52 -6.68 -22.17
C ASP A 117 -6.94 -8.11 -22.17
N ASP A 118 -7.67 -9.03 -21.53
CA ASP A 118 -7.37 -10.46 -21.47
C ASP A 118 -8.63 -11.26 -21.81
N ASN A 119 -8.96 -11.30 -23.11
CA ASN A 119 -10.23 -11.87 -23.58
C ASN A 119 -11.44 -11.20 -22.88
N GLY A 120 -11.34 -9.88 -22.72
CA GLY A 120 -12.19 -9.05 -21.88
C GLY A 120 -11.35 -8.18 -20.95
N TYR A 121 -11.86 -6.99 -20.65
CA TYR A 121 -11.12 -6.05 -19.81
C TYR A 121 -11.09 -6.46 -18.34
N ARG A 122 -9.92 -6.31 -17.75
CA ARG A 122 -9.73 -6.23 -16.31
C ARG A 122 -9.89 -4.77 -15.85
N PRO A 123 -10.36 -4.52 -14.61
CA PRO A 123 -10.35 -3.18 -14.03
C PRO A 123 -8.92 -2.63 -13.98
N ALA A 124 -8.75 -1.32 -13.97
CA ALA A 124 -7.44 -0.70 -13.73
C ALA A 124 -6.87 -1.19 -12.38
N HIS A 125 -5.61 -1.66 -12.37
CA HIS A 125 -5.01 -2.28 -11.18
C HIS A 125 -3.49 -2.11 -11.13
N ILE A 126 -2.93 -2.27 -9.93
CA ILE A 126 -1.50 -2.32 -9.67
C ILE A 126 -1.19 -3.61 -8.91
N HIS A 127 -0.20 -4.36 -9.37
CA HIS A 127 0.25 -5.57 -8.70
C HIS A 127 1.31 -5.30 -7.64
N PHE A 128 1.32 -6.16 -6.62
CA PHE A 128 2.31 -6.15 -5.55
C PHE A 128 2.82 -7.56 -5.25
N THR A 129 4.13 -7.67 -5.03
CA THR A 129 4.71 -8.74 -4.22
C THR A 129 5.46 -8.11 -3.05
N ILE A 130 5.21 -8.60 -1.84
CA ILE A 130 5.78 -8.04 -0.61
C ILE A 130 6.69 -9.09 0.04
N THR A 131 7.93 -8.71 0.33
CA THR A 131 8.91 -9.57 0.99
C THR A 131 9.50 -8.91 2.23
N GLY A 132 9.76 -9.73 3.26
CA GLY A 132 10.29 -9.30 4.55
C GLY A 132 11.79 -9.55 4.73
N GLU A 133 12.58 -9.74 3.66
CA GLU A 133 14.00 -10.12 3.77
C GLU A 133 14.81 -9.19 4.68
N LYS A 134 14.58 -7.87 4.57
CA LYS A 134 15.21 -6.83 5.39
C LYS A 134 14.35 -6.43 6.61
N SER A 135 13.14 -6.97 6.72
CA SER A 135 12.23 -6.72 7.83
C SER A 135 12.58 -7.63 9.01
N PRO A 136 12.50 -7.13 10.25
CA PRO A 136 12.60 -8.01 11.41
C PRO A 136 11.32 -8.85 11.57
N VAL A 137 10.17 -8.32 11.16
CA VAL A 137 8.89 -9.04 11.21
C VAL A 137 8.86 -10.11 10.12
N LYS A 138 8.56 -11.36 10.51
CA LYS A 138 8.52 -12.50 9.57
C LYS A 138 7.11 -12.80 9.09
N PHE A 139 7.01 -12.95 7.77
CA PHE A 139 5.82 -13.32 7.03
C PHE A 139 6.23 -13.96 5.71
N ASP A 140 5.37 -14.82 5.15
CA ASP A 140 5.59 -15.40 3.83
C ASP A 140 5.44 -14.34 2.75
N THR A 141 6.13 -14.51 1.62
CA THR A 141 5.94 -13.67 0.44
C THR A 141 4.45 -13.49 0.13
N PHE A 142 4.02 -12.23 0.08
CA PHE A 142 2.62 -11.88 -0.06
C PHE A 142 2.37 -11.26 -1.43
N THR A 143 1.53 -11.89 -2.24
CA THR A 143 1.14 -11.39 -3.57
C THR A 143 -0.29 -10.93 -3.55
N THR A 144 -0.54 -9.74 -4.09
CA THR A 144 -1.86 -9.11 -4.13
C THR A 144 -1.96 -8.08 -5.27
N GLN A 145 -3.13 -7.48 -5.41
CA GLN A 145 -3.43 -6.42 -6.37
C GLN A 145 -4.22 -5.30 -5.70
N LEU A 146 -3.93 -4.06 -6.09
CA LEU A 146 -4.70 -2.87 -5.78
C LEU A 146 -5.61 -2.54 -6.97
N TYR A 147 -6.89 -2.33 -6.69
CA TYR A 147 -7.91 -1.85 -7.62
C TYR A 147 -8.44 -0.48 -7.17
N PHE A 148 -9.12 0.22 -8.07
CA PHE A 148 -9.61 1.57 -7.81
C PHE A 148 -11.14 1.64 -7.79
N ASN A 149 -11.69 2.39 -6.84
CA ASN A 149 -13.12 2.59 -6.76
C ASN A 149 -13.70 3.18 -8.06
N LYS A 150 -14.96 2.83 -8.36
CA LYS A 150 -15.71 3.27 -9.54
C LYS A 150 -15.19 2.78 -10.90
N ASP A 151 -14.18 1.90 -10.93
CA ASP A 151 -13.84 1.22 -12.19
C ASP A 151 -15.02 0.34 -12.63
N TYR A 152 -15.45 0.50 -13.88
CA TYR A 152 -16.60 -0.20 -14.43
C TYR A 152 -16.41 -1.73 -14.43
N TYR A 153 -15.17 -2.21 -14.60
CA TYR A 153 -14.83 -3.63 -14.71
C TYR A 153 -14.49 -4.29 -13.39
N LEU A 154 -14.68 -3.63 -12.23
CA LEU A 154 -14.65 -4.35 -10.95
C LEU A 154 -15.65 -5.53 -10.98
N HIS A 155 -15.43 -6.52 -10.12
CA HIS A 155 -16.37 -7.64 -9.94
C HIS A 155 -17.83 -7.13 -9.89
N PRO A 156 -18.76 -7.75 -10.64
CA PRO A 156 -18.63 -9.03 -11.35
C PRO A 156 -18.10 -8.96 -12.80
N ARG A 157 -17.68 -7.78 -13.28
CA ARG A 157 -17.33 -7.55 -14.69
C ARG A 157 -15.86 -7.81 -15.05
N ASP A 158 -15.02 -8.11 -14.06
CA ASP A 158 -13.63 -8.48 -14.28
C ASP A 158 -13.56 -9.75 -15.15
N SER A 159 -12.79 -9.69 -16.24
CA SER A 159 -12.54 -10.85 -17.09
C SER A 159 -11.80 -11.95 -16.34
N CYS A 160 -10.95 -11.60 -15.36
CA CYS A 160 -10.27 -12.56 -14.51
C CYS A 160 -11.21 -13.15 -13.44
N LYS A 161 -11.68 -14.38 -13.67
CA LYS A 161 -12.63 -15.07 -12.77
C LYS A 161 -12.07 -15.51 -11.42
N ARG A 162 -10.73 -15.56 -11.30
CA ARG A 162 -10.02 -15.92 -10.07
C ARG A 162 -9.43 -14.72 -9.32
N CYS A 163 -9.66 -13.50 -9.83
CA CYS A 163 -9.12 -12.28 -9.25
C CYS A 163 -10.07 -11.68 -8.22
N GLY A 164 -9.50 -10.97 -7.25
CA GLY A 164 -10.18 -10.47 -6.07
C GLY A 164 -10.79 -9.07 -6.21
N SER A 165 -11.08 -8.56 -7.42
CA SER A 165 -11.50 -7.16 -7.64
C SER A 165 -12.83 -6.75 -7.00
N GLY A 166 -13.57 -7.69 -6.39
CA GLY A 166 -14.74 -7.41 -5.54
C GLY A 166 -14.45 -7.36 -4.04
N HIS A 167 -13.23 -7.69 -3.61
CA HIS A 167 -12.87 -7.74 -2.21
C HIS A 167 -12.53 -6.34 -1.69
N ALA A 168 -13.25 -5.87 -0.66
CA ALA A 168 -13.14 -4.50 -0.18
C ALA A 168 -11.71 -4.11 0.25
N SER A 169 -10.91 -5.05 0.80
CA SER A 169 -9.52 -4.78 1.18
C SER A 169 -8.59 -4.51 -0.01
N LEU A 170 -9.03 -4.75 -1.25
CA LEU A 170 -8.23 -4.58 -2.47
C LEU A 170 -8.63 -3.36 -3.27
N VAL A 171 -9.67 -2.62 -2.85
CA VAL A 171 -10.19 -1.46 -3.57
C VAL A 171 -9.87 -0.19 -2.80
N ALA A 172 -8.98 0.64 -3.33
CA ALA A 172 -8.73 1.96 -2.76
C ALA A 172 -9.73 2.99 -3.28
N GLU A 173 -10.13 3.91 -2.40
CA GLU A 173 -10.76 5.14 -2.82
C GLU A 173 -9.69 6.11 -3.33
N VAL A 174 -9.85 6.56 -4.58
CA VAL A 174 -9.03 7.62 -5.17
C VAL A 174 -9.85 8.88 -5.39
N VAL A 175 -9.18 10.02 -5.21
CA VAL A 175 -9.70 11.35 -5.50
C VAL A 175 -8.90 11.93 -6.66
N HIS A 176 -9.59 12.43 -7.69
CA HIS A 176 -8.94 13.14 -8.79
C HIS A 176 -8.81 14.63 -8.46
N LEU A 177 -7.62 15.17 -8.66
CA LEU A 177 -7.31 16.59 -8.49
C LEU A 177 -7.14 17.20 -9.89
N ASP A 178 -8.25 17.70 -10.44
CA ASP A 178 -8.36 18.14 -11.84
C ASP A 178 -7.31 19.19 -12.23
N ASP A 179 -7.06 20.17 -11.36
CA ASP A 179 -6.11 21.28 -11.60
C ASP A 179 -4.68 20.82 -11.90
N ILE A 180 -4.32 19.65 -11.37
CA ILE A 180 -2.97 19.09 -11.51
C ILE A 180 -2.95 17.72 -12.20
N LYS A 181 -4.09 17.25 -12.72
CA LYS A 181 -4.24 15.97 -13.43
C LYS A 181 -3.63 14.81 -12.66
N THR A 182 -4.04 14.66 -11.40
CA THR A 182 -3.45 13.69 -10.48
C THR A 182 -4.51 13.02 -9.63
N TYR A 183 -4.57 11.70 -9.67
CA TYR A 183 -5.26 10.88 -8.69
C TYR A 183 -4.41 10.73 -7.43
N VAL A 184 -5.10 10.68 -6.31
CA VAL A 184 -4.49 10.49 -5.01
C VAL A 184 -5.28 9.42 -4.26
N GLY A 185 -4.58 8.41 -3.77
CA GLY A 185 -5.18 7.28 -3.05
C GLY A 185 -4.38 6.88 -1.81
N LYS A 186 -5.11 6.37 -0.82
CA LYS A 186 -4.51 5.68 0.33
C LYS A 186 -4.96 4.22 0.32
N TRP A 187 -4.03 3.30 0.52
CA TRP A 187 -4.32 1.86 0.62
C TRP A 187 -3.44 1.21 1.69
N ASP A 188 -4.03 0.80 2.81
CA ASP A 188 -3.28 0.11 3.86
C ASP A 188 -3.26 -1.41 3.59
N ILE A 189 -2.14 -2.05 3.91
CA ILE A 189 -1.94 -3.49 3.71
C ILE A 189 -1.68 -4.14 5.07
N HIS A 190 -2.46 -5.17 5.39
CA HIS A 190 -2.40 -5.86 6.67
C HIS A 190 -2.07 -7.33 6.45
N LEU A 191 -0.93 -7.77 6.96
CA LEU A 191 -0.41 -9.13 6.77
C LEU A 191 -0.66 -10.01 7.99
N ASN A 192 -0.92 -11.29 7.76
CA ASN A 192 -0.75 -12.29 8.80
C ASN A 192 0.75 -12.53 9.00
N THR A 193 1.25 -12.25 10.19
CA THR A 193 2.66 -12.47 10.55
C THR A 193 2.78 -13.65 11.49
N THR A 194 3.88 -14.39 11.41
CA THR A 194 4.18 -15.52 12.31
C THR A 194 4.94 -15.08 13.55
N SER A 195 5.53 -13.89 13.52
CA SER A 195 6.18 -13.23 14.65
C SER A 195 5.50 -11.91 14.92
N SER A 196 5.34 -11.61 16.21
CA SER A 196 4.71 -10.40 16.67
C SER A 196 5.75 -9.29 16.63
N ALA A 197 5.43 -8.09 16.15
CA ALA A 197 6.41 -6.97 16.16
C ALA A 197 6.93 -6.62 17.58
N ASN A 198 6.25 -7.09 18.64
CA ASN A 198 6.70 -6.96 20.02
C ASN A 198 7.86 -7.91 20.37
N ASP A 199 8.18 -8.87 19.51
CA ASP A 199 9.27 -9.83 19.72
C ASP A 199 10.61 -9.25 19.27
N PHE A 200 10.59 -8.07 18.63
CA PHE A 200 11.76 -7.33 18.19
C PHE A 200 11.76 -5.99 18.91
N GLU A 201 12.42 -5.92 20.06
CA GLU A 201 12.82 -4.65 20.66
C GLU A 201 13.75 -3.93 19.68
N PHE A 202 13.24 -2.89 19.04
CA PHE A 202 14.08 -1.96 18.29
C PHE A 202 14.69 -1.00 19.31
N GLU A 203 15.91 -1.27 19.75
CA GLU A 203 16.74 -0.22 20.34
C GLU A 203 17.05 0.80 19.24
N ASP A 204 16.35 1.94 19.26
CA ASP A 204 16.95 3.14 18.70
C ASP A 204 18.09 3.60 19.63
N ALA A 205 19.07 4.33 19.08
CA ALA A 205 20.22 4.84 19.84
C ALA A 205 19.84 5.91 20.91
N SER A 206 18.56 6.04 21.26
CA SER A 206 18.02 6.98 22.25
C SER A 206 17.08 6.34 23.29
N GLY A 207 16.83 5.02 23.23
CA GLY A 207 16.11 4.28 24.27
C GLY A 207 14.66 4.67 24.50
N ASN A 208 13.94 5.22 23.51
CA ASN A 208 12.55 5.65 23.68
C ASN A 208 11.55 4.88 22.82
N TYR A 209 10.53 4.31 23.47
CA TYR A 209 9.33 3.75 22.82
C TYR A 209 8.50 4.85 22.15
N ARG A 210 8.14 4.69 20.86
CA ARG A 210 7.15 5.56 20.19
C ARG A 210 5.88 4.77 19.89
N GLU A 211 4.78 5.17 20.52
CA GLU A 211 3.44 4.72 20.13
C GLU A 211 3.14 5.09 18.68
N ALA A 212 2.68 4.11 17.89
CA ALA A 212 2.05 4.35 16.61
C ALA A 212 0.75 5.14 16.87
N LYS A 213 0.78 6.46 16.62
CA LYS A 213 -0.42 7.29 16.71
C LYS A 213 -1.32 7.00 15.51
N ASP A 214 -2.42 6.30 15.78
CA ASP A 214 -3.56 6.25 14.88
C ASP A 214 -4.09 7.67 14.64
N SER A 215 -4.10 8.05 13.38
CA SER A 215 -4.79 9.23 12.88
C SER A 215 -5.60 8.76 11.68
N ILE A 216 -6.88 8.45 11.90
CA ILE A 216 -7.87 8.49 10.82
C ILE A 216 -7.90 9.94 10.34
N MET A 217 -7.21 10.22 9.23
CA MET A 217 -7.15 11.56 8.67
C MET A 217 -8.48 11.88 7.97
N PRO A 218 -9.13 13.01 8.30
CA PRO A 218 -10.24 13.53 7.51
C PRO A 218 -9.82 13.70 6.05
N LYS A 219 -10.71 13.39 5.09
CA LYS A 219 -10.42 13.48 3.64
C LYS A 219 -9.78 14.82 3.24
N ASP A 220 -10.20 15.92 3.87
CA ASP A 220 -9.70 17.26 3.57
C ASP A 220 -8.25 17.51 4.05
N ASP A 221 -7.83 16.89 5.17
CA ASP A 221 -6.43 16.97 5.65
C ASP A 221 -5.51 16.05 4.83
N LEU A 222 -6.05 14.92 4.36
CA LEU A 222 -5.36 14.00 3.44
C LEU A 222 -5.07 14.69 2.10
N ILE A 223 -6.07 15.31 1.48
CA ILE A 223 -5.89 16.07 0.22
C ILE A 223 -4.87 17.19 0.42
N THR A 224 -4.98 17.96 1.50
CA THR A 224 -4.06 19.09 1.77
C THR A 224 -2.61 18.64 1.98
N ARG A 225 -2.37 17.57 2.74
CA ARG A 225 -1.01 17.03 2.97
C ARG A 225 -0.44 16.38 1.73
N LEU A 226 -1.25 15.64 0.97
CA LEU A 226 -0.81 14.98 -0.26
C LEU A 226 -0.53 16.01 -1.35
N MET A 227 -1.32 17.08 -1.45
CA MET A 227 -0.98 18.22 -2.31
C MET A 227 0.38 18.83 -1.96
N LYS A 228 0.68 19.05 -0.67
CA LYS A 228 2.01 19.52 -0.24
C LYS A 228 3.14 18.55 -0.62
N GLN A 229 2.93 17.25 -0.46
CA GLN A 229 3.92 16.23 -0.85
C GLN A 229 4.12 16.17 -2.37
N ILE A 230 3.03 16.25 -3.16
CA ILE A 230 3.09 16.27 -4.63
C ILE A 230 3.82 17.52 -5.12
N ILE A 231 3.55 18.69 -4.54
CA ILE A 231 4.26 19.94 -4.84
C ILE A 231 5.77 19.77 -4.56
N GLU A 232 6.13 19.19 -3.42
CA GLU A 232 7.53 18.98 -3.04
C GLU A 232 8.23 17.97 -3.96
N LEU A 233 7.55 16.92 -4.41
CA LEU A 233 8.07 15.96 -5.38
C LEU A 233 8.27 16.59 -6.77
N ARG A 234 7.36 17.47 -7.21
CA ARG A 234 7.50 18.20 -8.48
C ARG A 234 8.66 19.19 -8.47
N LYS A 235 9.06 19.74 -7.33
CA LYS A 235 10.24 20.64 -7.21
C LYS A 235 11.58 19.93 -7.35
N ARG A 236 11.60 18.59 -7.22
CA ARG A 236 12.83 17.77 -7.27
C ARG A 236 13.08 17.16 -8.66
N GLN A 237 12.24 17.47 -9.64
CA GLN A 237 12.40 17.16 -11.07
C GLN A 237 12.94 18.39 -11.79
#